data_AF-A0AAN9R8B5-F1
#
_entry.id   AF-A0AAN9R8B5-F1
#
_cell.length_a   1.000
_cell.length_b   1.000
_cell.length_c   1.000
_cell.angle_alpha   90.00
_cell.angle_beta   90.00
_cell.angle_gamma   90.00
#
_symmetry.space_group_name_H-M   'P 1'
#
loop_
_entity.id
_entity.type
_entity.pdbx_description
1 polymer ?
#
loop_
_entity_poly.entity_id
_entity_poly.type
_entity_poly.pdbx_seq_one_letter_code
_entity_poly.pdbx_strand_id
1 'polypeptide(L)' 'MLIAESRPTPTDPICNTIHAVQQGETCTSIAQKFSLDQRHFLEINPNINCNFIFVGQLVCVVGTVI' A
#
# COMPACT_ATOMS: atom_id res chain seq x y z
N MET A 1 -30.41 5.14 -6.24
CA MET A 1 -29.65 5.75 -5.13
C MET A 1 -29.64 4.75 -3.98
N LEU A 2 -28.62 3.91 -3.91
CA LEU A 2 -28.26 3.11 -2.74
C LEU A 2 -26.73 3.06 -2.73
N ILE A 3 -26.10 3.97 -2.00
CA ILE A 3 -24.69 3.88 -1.70
C ILE A 3 -24.56 2.91 -0.53
N ALA A 4 -24.29 1.64 -0.81
CA ALA A 4 -23.83 0.72 0.22
C ALA A 4 -22.40 1.14 0.57
N GLU A 5 -22.24 1.93 1.64
CA GLU A 5 -20.94 2.14 2.25
C GLU A 5 -20.48 0.79 2.80
N SER A 6 -19.59 0.12 2.09
CA SER A 6 -18.93 -1.10 2.55
C SER A 6 -18.19 -0.76 3.84
N ARG A 7 -18.68 -1.24 5.00
CA ARG A 7 -17.93 -1.19 6.25
C ARG A 7 -16.62 -1.95 6.02
N PRO A 8 -15.45 -1.32 6.23
CA PRO A 8 -14.21 -2.05 6.16
C PRO A 8 -14.25 -3.21 7.15
N THR A 9 -13.95 -4.40 6.65
CA THR A 9 -13.79 -5.61 7.45
C THR A 9 -12.55 -5.43 8.33
N PRO A 10 -12.42 -6.14 9.48
CA PRO A 10 -11.22 -6.12 10.33
C PRO A 10 -9.90 -6.66 9.68
N THR A 11 -9.82 -6.57 8.36
CA THR A 11 -8.64 -6.86 7.54
C THR A 11 -8.43 -5.83 6.42
N ASP A 12 -9.27 -4.80 6.34
CA ASP A 12 -9.19 -3.82 5.25
C ASP A 12 -8.16 -2.74 5.59
N PRO A 13 -7.18 -2.51 4.72
CA PRO A 13 -6.15 -1.52 4.97
C PRO A 13 -6.71 -0.10 4.80
N ILE A 14 -6.50 0.74 5.82
CA ILE A 14 -6.68 2.18 5.73
C ILE A 14 -5.35 2.79 5.29
N CYS A 15 -5.38 3.56 4.21
CA CYS A 15 -4.21 4.31 3.76
C CYS A 15 -4.29 5.79 4.12
N ASN A 16 -3.28 6.29 4.83
CA ASN A 16 -3.15 7.70 5.23
C ASN A 16 -2.21 8.48 4.30
N THR A 17 -1.18 7.83 3.76
CA THR A 17 -0.22 8.46 2.85
C THR A 17 0.08 7.55 1.66
N ILE A 18 -0.03 8.11 0.46
CA ILE A 18 0.24 7.42 -0.80
C ILE A 18 1.56 7.91 -1.39
N HIS A 19 2.34 6.97 -1.92
CA HIS A 19 3.54 7.24 -2.71
C HIS A 19 3.32 6.72 -4.14
N ALA A 20 3.66 7.54 -5.13
CA ALA A 20 3.72 7.10 -6.52
C ALA A 20 5.12 6.56 -6.80
N VAL A 21 5.21 5.29 -7.20
CA VAL A 21 6.48 4.61 -7.48
C VAL A 21 7.30 5.40 -8.51
N GLN A 22 8.56 5.66 -8.20
CA GLN A 22 9.51 6.38 -9.03
C GLN A 22 10.40 5.42 -9.82
N GLN A 23 11.09 5.93 -10.85
CA GLN A 23 12.02 5.14 -11.64
C GLN A 23 13.12 4.52 -10.75
N GLY A 24 13.31 3.21 -10.88
CA GLY A 24 14.33 2.45 -10.13
C GLY A 24 13.89 1.99 -8.74
N GLU A 25 12.68 2.34 -8.28
CA GLU A 25 12.16 1.86 -7.01
C GLU A 25 11.58 0.42 -7.13
N THR A 26 11.75 -0.33 -6.04
CA THR A 26 11.14 -1.65 -5.79
C THR A 26 10.28 -1.57 -4.52
N CYS A 27 9.46 -2.58 -4.24
CA CYS A 27 8.76 -2.65 -2.94
C CYS A 27 9.72 -2.50 -1.75
N THR A 28 10.86 -3.18 -1.80
CA THR A 28 11.84 -3.19 -0.71
C THR A 28 12.52 -1.84 -0.54
N SER A 29 12.92 -1.18 -1.63
CA SER A 29 13.53 0.16 -1.53
C SER A 29 12.52 1.20 -1.04
N ILE A 30 11.24 1.08 -1.41
CA ILE A 30 10.17 1.95 -0.92
C ILE A 30 9.95 1.72 0.57
N ALA A 31 9.78 0.46 1.00
CA ALA A 31 9.61 0.13 2.41
C ALA A 31 10.78 0.69 3.25
N GLN A 32 12.03 0.50 2.81
CA GLN A 32 13.21 1.06 3.47
C GLN A 32 13.21 2.59 3.51
N LYS A 33 12.87 3.25 2.39
CA LYS A 33 12.81 4.72 2.29
C LYS A 33 11.84 5.34 3.28
N PHE A 34 10.73 4.65 3.58
CA PHE A 34 9.72 5.08 4.54
C PHE A 34 9.87 4.41 5.92
N SER A 35 10.98 3.72 6.17
CA SER A 35 11.25 3.00 7.43
C SER A 35 10.14 2.01 7.82
N LEU A 36 9.53 1.36 6.83
CA LEU A 36 8.49 0.36 7.01
C LEU A 36 9.10 -1.05 7.04
N ASP A 37 8.58 -1.89 7.92
CA ASP A 37 8.78 -3.33 7.82
C ASP A 37 8.16 -3.87 6.53
N GLN A 38 8.85 -4.81 5.87
CA GLN A 38 8.41 -5.35 4.58
C GLN A 38 7.07 -6.08 4.68
N ARG A 39 6.82 -6.81 5.78
CA ARG A 39 5.53 -7.49 5.98
C ARG A 39 4.43 -6.46 6.18
N HIS A 40 4.66 -5.44 7.01
CA HIS A 40 3.68 -4.38 7.20
C HIS A 40 3.36 -3.62 5.90
N PHE A 41 4.37 -3.32 5.08
CA PHE A 41 4.17 -2.71 3.76
C PHE A 41 3.24 -3.54 2.88
N LEU A 42 3.38 -4.88 2.87
CA LEU A 42 2.51 -5.76 2.10
C LEU A 42 1.09 -5.86 2.69
N GLU A 43 0.95 -5.83 4.02
CA GLU A 43 -0.36 -5.84 4.71
C GLU A 43 -1.20 -4.62 4.34
N ILE A 44 -0.60 -3.42 4.26
CA ILE A 44 -1.30 -2.19 3.86
C ILE A 44 -1.43 -2.04 2.33
N ASN A 45 -0.92 -3.00 1.56
CA ASN A 45 -0.93 -3.04 0.09
C ASN A 45 -1.29 -4.43 -0.46
N PRO A 46 -2.44 -5.02 -0.08
CA PRO A 46 -2.76 -6.43 -0.36
C PRO A 46 -2.92 -6.74 -1.86
N ASN A 47 -3.12 -5.72 -2.69
CA ASN A 47 -3.33 -5.86 -4.13
C ASN A 47 -2.04 -5.72 -4.97
N ILE A 48 -0.88 -5.52 -4.35
CA ILE A 48 0.37 -5.30 -5.10
C ILE A 48 1.08 -6.63 -5.37
N ASN A 49 1.73 -6.70 -6.53
CA ASN A 49 2.70 -7.74 -6.83
C ASN A 49 4.08 -7.12 -6.98
N CYS A 50 4.97 -7.39 -6.02
CA CYS A 50 6.30 -6.80 -6.00
C CYS A 50 7.22 -7.22 -7.14
N ASN A 51 6.91 -8.32 -7.84
CA ASN A 51 7.64 -8.72 -9.05
C ASN A 51 7.24 -7.91 -10.29
N PHE A 52 6.11 -7.20 -10.24
CA PHE A 52 5.56 -6.44 -11.36
C PHE A 52 5.20 -5.00 -10.97
N ILE A 53 5.91 -4.42 -9.99
CA ILE A 53 5.73 -3.02 -9.63
C ILE A 53 6.22 -2.11 -10.77
N PHE A 54 5.52 -1.01 -11.02
CA PHE A 54 5.82 -0.12 -12.14
C PHE A 54 5.77 1.36 -11.75
N VAL A 55 6.47 2.21 -12.51
CA VAL A 55 6.53 3.66 -12.30
C VAL A 55 5.13 4.26 -12.39
N GLY A 56 4.78 5.08 -11.40
CA GLY A 56 3.47 5.72 -11.28
C GLY A 56 2.42 4.87 -10.55
N GLN A 57 2.70 3.60 -10.24
CA GLN A 57 1.81 2.81 -9.39
C GLN A 57 1.68 3.48 -8.00
N LEU A 58 0.45 3.58 -7.50
CA LEU A 58 0.19 4.14 -6.18
C LEU A 58 0.29 3.04 -5.13
N VAL A 59 1.13 3.26 -4.12
CA VAL A 59 1.30 2.36 -2.98
C VAL A 59 1.11 3.13 -1.67
N CYS A 60 0.54 2.47 -0.68
CA CYS A 60 0.41 3.01 0.65
C CYS A 60 1.75 2.94 1.40
N VAL A 61 2.13 4.04 2.06
CA VAL A 61 3.39 4.13 2.84
C VAL A 61 3.17 4.60 4.28
N VAL A 62 1.95 5.00 4.62
CA VAL A 62 1.49 5.16 6.00
C VAL A 62 0.05 4.65 6.03
N GLY A 63 -0.22 3.63 6.83
CA GLY A 63 -1.54 3.03 6.92
C GLY A 63 -1.62 2.01 8.05
N THR A 64 -2.83 1.51 8.29
CA THR A 64 -3.10 0.47 9.28
C THR A 64 -4.09 -0.53 8.73
N VAL A 65 -4.00 -1.78 9.15
CA VAL A 65 -5.08 -2.74 8.97
C VAL A 65 -5.96 -2.65 10.22
N ILE A 66 -7.24 -2.32 10.03
CA ILE A 66 -8.25 -2.35 11.10
C ILE A 66 -8.96 -3.69 11.09
#